data_AF-A0A5B7BNC3-F1
#
_entry.id   AF-A0A5B7BNC3-F1
#
_cell.length_a   1.000
_cell.length_b   1.000
_cell.length_c   1.000
_cell.angle_alpha   90.00
_cell.angle_beta   90.00
_cell.angle_gamma   90.00
#
_symmetry.space_group_name_H-M   'P 1'
#
loop_
_entity.id
_entity.type
_entity.pdbx_description
1 polymer ?
#
loop_
_entity_poly.entity_id
_entity_poly.type
_entity_poly.pdbx_seq_one_letter_code
_entity_poly.pdbx_strand_id
1 'polypeptide(L)'
;MSGWDEGAVYYSDQAQFPHGGNGIGGGDPEQAASRHTILGKFKEFIRSYARNDQPNVFPYRESLVQSPKYLLVNLADLDEYENGFADLLGKNPADYLPLFETAAAEVLASLRSRVAGETGEMEEP
;
A
#
# COMPACT_ATOMS: atom_id res chain seq x y z
N MET A 1 16.23 -9.94 41.65
CA MET A 1 15.33 -10.29 40.53
C MET A 1 15.54 -9.21 39.48
N SER A 2 16.24 -9.55 38.40
CA SER A 2 16.67 -8.62 37.35
C SER A 2 15.47 -8.18 36.52
N GLY A 3 15.21 -6.87 36.45
CA GLY A 3 14.02 -6.29 35.82
C GLY A 3 14.27 -4.90 35.26
N TRP A 4 15.41 -4.72 34.57
CA TRP A 4 15.78 -3.46 33.89
C TRP A 4 16.37 -3.68 32.49
N ASP A 5 16.24 -4.88 31.91
CA ASP A 5 16.92 -5.24 30.65
C ASP A 5 15.97 -5.67 29.52
N GLU A 6 14.66 -5.40 29.66
CA GLU A 6 13.74 -5.45 28.50
C GLU A 6 13.82 -4.13 27.75
N GLY A 7 14.94 -3.94 27.03
CA GLY A 7 15.10 -2.83 26.10
C GLY A 7 14.00 -2.87 25.04
N ALA A 8 13.22 -1.79 24.94
CA ALA A 8 12.25 -1.64 23.86
C ALA A 8 13.01 -1.52 22.53
N VAL A 9 12.83 -2.50 21.64
CA VAL A 9 13.42 -2.49 20.31
C VAL A 9 12.52 -1.64 19.41
N TYR A 10 13.00 -0.45 19.07
CA TYR A 10 12.35 0.40 18.08
C TYR A 10 12.99 0.14 16.71
N TYR A 11 12.19 -0.38 15.78
CA TYR A 11 12.61 -0.55 14.39
C TYR A 11 12.22 0.70 13.60
N SER A 12 13.18 1.29 12.91
CA SER A 12 12.92 2.32 11.91
C SER A 12 12.39 1.64 10.64
N ASP A 13 11.25 2.10 10.13
CA ASP A 13 10.54 1.58 8.94
C ASP A 13 11.41 1.52 7.65
N GLN A 14 12.62 2.09 7.68
CA GLN A 14 13.58 2.12 6.58
C GLN A 14 14.75 1.13 6.68
N ALA A 15 14.86 0.32 7.75
CA ALA A 15 16.00 -0.58 7.92
C ALA A 15 15.57 -2.00 8.29
N GLN A 16 15.48 -2.84 7.25
CA GLN A 16 15.65 -4.29 7.25
C GLN A 16 14.75 -5.13 8.17
N PHE A 17 13.85 -5.90 7.56
CA PHE A 17 13.31 -7.11 8.15
C PHE A 17 14.26 -8.30 7.89
N PRO A 18 14.76 -8.94 8.96
CA PRO A 18 15.06 -10.36 8.88
C PRO A 18 14.50 -11.17 10.07
N HIS A 19 13.67 -12.15 9.72
CA HIS A 19 13.49 -13.47 10.35
C HIS A 19 12.69 -13.64 11.65
N GLY A 20 11.66 -14.49 11.55
CA GLY A 20 11.39 -15.51 12.58
C GLY A 20 10.03 -15.45 13.27
N GLY A 21 8.95 -15.83 12.58
CA GLY A 21 7.62 -15.89 13.20
C GLY A 21 6.52 -16.56 12.36
N ASN A 22 6.77 -17.78 11.89
CA ASN A 22 5.77 -18.77 11.43
C ASN A 22 4.98 -18.49 10.13
N GLY A 23 5.44 -19.05 9.01
CA GLY A 23 4.59 -19.33 7.84
C GLY A 23 5.23 -19.11 6.46
N ILE A 24 5.96 -20.12 5.98
CA ILE A 24 6.27 -20.44 4.57
C ILE A 24 6.69 -19.27 3.65
N GLY A 25 8.00 -19.18 3.36
CA GLY A 25 8.52 -18.44 2.21
C GLY A 25 9.81 -17.69 2.53
N GLY A 26 10.95 -18.38 2.49
CA GLY A 26 12.26 -17.72 2.46
C GLY A 26 12.41 -16.99 1.13
N GLY A 27 11.97 -15.73 1.10
CA GLY A 27 12.17 -14.83 -0.03
C GLY A 27 13.56 -14.20 0.04
N ASP A 28 14.24 -14.18 -1.10
CA ASP A 28 15.53 -13.53 -1.29
C ASP A 28 15.44 -12.02 -0.93
N PRO A 29 16.44 -11.41 -0.27
CA PRO A 29 16.42 -9.98 0.06
C PRO A 29 16.21 -9.08 -1.17
N GLU A 30 16.65 -9.51 -2.36
CA GLU A 30 16.41 -8.82 -3.62
C GLU A 30 14.91 -8.88 -4.03
N GLN A 31 14.25 -10.00 -3.77
CA GLN A 31 12.81 -10.15 -3.98
C GLN A 31 11.98 -9.32 -2.99
N ALA A 32 12.43 -9.21 -1.73
CA ALA A 32 11.79 -8.34 -0.75
C ALA A 32 11.88 -6.87 -1.17
N ALA A 33 13.06 -6.40 -1.59
CA ALA A 33 13.25 -5.04 -2.13
C ALA A 33 12.38 -4.77 -3.37
N SER A 34 12.22 -5.78 -4.23
CA SER A 34 11.30 -5.73 -5.38
C SER A 34 9.84 -5.62 -4.94
N ARG A 35 9.39 -6.40 -3.96
CA ARG A 35 8.01 -6.35 -3.41
C ARG A 35 7.68 -5.01 -2.78
N HIS A 36 8.59 -4.40 -2.02
CA HIS A 36 8.40 -3.05 -1.47
C HIS A 36 8.27 -1.99 -2.57
N THR A 37 9.07 -2.12 -3.62
CA THR A 37 8.99 -1.23 -4.79
C THR A 37 7.63 -1.35 -5.46
N ILE A 38 7.18 -2.58 -5.72
CA ILE A 38 5.87 -2.88 -6.33
C ILE A 38 4.72 -2.36 -5.46
N LEU A 39 4.80 -2.55 -4.14
CA LEU A 39 3.82 -2.00 -3.20
C LEU A 39 3.74 -0.47 -3.31
N GLY A 40 4.89 0.22 -3.34
CA GLY A 40 4.96 1.67 -3.54
C GLY A 40 4.29 2.10 -4.85
N LYS A 41 4.53 1.35 -5.93
CA LYS A 41 3.92 1.60 -7.25
C LYS A 41 2.40 1.40 -7.24
N PHE A 42 1.89 0.36 -6.58
CA PHE A 42 0.46 0.16 -6.41
C PHE A 42 -0.20 1.29 -5.60
N LYS A 43 0.46 1.77 -4.54
CA LYS A 43 -0.04 2.92 -3.78
C LYS A 43 -0.14 4.17 -4.64
N GLU A 44 0.86 4.41 -5.49
CA GLU A 44 0.87 5.55 -6.39
C GLU A 44 -0.19 5.43 -7.49
N PHE A 45 -0.38 4.24 -8.07
CA PHE A 45 -1.46 3.97 -9.01
C PHE A 45 -2.83 4.32 -8.42
N ILE A 46 -3.14 3.84 -7.21
CA ILE A 46 -4.44 4.11 -6.57
C ILE A 46 -4.64 5.62 -6.27
N ARG A 47 -3.56 6.34 -5.93
CA ARG A 47 -3.61 7.76 -5.56
C ARG A 47 -3.71 8.70 -6.76
N SER A 48 -2.92 8.42 -7.79
CA SER A 48 -2.53 9.41 -8.79
C SER A 48 -2.87 8.99 -10.22
N TYR A 49 -3.36 7.77 -10.45
CA TYR A 49 -3.82 7.38 -11.77
C TYR A 49 -4.99 8.26 -12.21
N ALA A 50 -4.75 9.01 -13.27
CA ALA A 50 -5.74 9.77 -14.01
C ALA A 50 -5.67 9.30 -15.46
N ARG A 51 -6.83 9.10 -16.08
CA ARG A 51 -6.87 8.71 -17.49
C ARG A 51 -6.40 9.87 -18.35
N ASN A 52 -5.80 9.56 -19.49
CA ASN A 52 -5.26 10.57 -20.41
C ASN A 52 -6.33 11.56 -20.91
N ASP A 53 -7.61 11.16 -20.95
CA ASP A 53 -8.74 12.02 -21.33
C ASP A 53 -9.22 12.93 -20.17
N GLN A 54 -8.87 12.61 -18.92
CA GLN A 54 -9.34 13.31 -17.71
C GLN A 54 -8.23 13.46 -16.66
N PRO A 55 -7.26 14.36 -16.87
CA PRO A 55 -6.05 14.47 -16.03
C PRO A 55 -6.30 14.90 -14.57
N ASN A 56 -7.51 15.37 -14.23
CA ASN A 56 -7.88 15.79 -12.88
C ASN A 56 -8.93 14.88 -12.21
N VAL A 57 -9.20 13.70 -12.78
CA VAL A 57 -10.14 12.73 -12.24
C VAL A 57 -9.36 11.50 -11.80
N PHE A 58 -9.44 11.17 -10.50
CA PHE A 58 -8.74 10.04 -9.89
C PHE A 58 -9.75 8.94 -9.53
N PRO A 59 -10.19 8.11 -10.49
CA PRO A 59 -11.33 7.21 -10.32
C PRO A 59 -11.12 6.21 -9.18
N TYR A 60 -9.90 5.68 -9.03
CA TYR A 60 -9.59 4.69 -7.99
C TYR A 60 -9.56 5.28 -6.59
N ARG A 61 -9.00 6.49 -6.45
CA ARG A 61 -9.00 7.24 -5.20
C ARG A 61 -10.42 7.54 -4.74
N GLU A 62 -11.24 8.12 -5.61
CA GLU A 62 -12.62 8.50 -5.30
C GLU A 62 -13.48 7.27 -4.98
N SER A 63 -13.35 6.20 -5.77
CA SER A 63 -14.07 4.95 -5.55
C SER A 63 -13.69 4.30 -4.21
N LEU A 64 -12.42 4.36 -3.82
CA LEU A 64 -11.95 3.80 -2.55
C LEU A 64 -12.48 4.59 -1.34
N VAL A 65 -12.62 5.92 -1.47
CA VAL A 65 -13.25 6.75 -0.42
C VAL A 65 -14.75 6.44 -0.30
N GLN A 66 -15.45 6.30 -1.43
CA GLN A 66 -16.88 5.99 -1.46
C GLN A 66 -17.19 4.56 -1.00
N SER A 67 -16.33 3.60 -1.38
CA SER A 67 -16.49 2.17 -1.12
C SER A 67 -15.24 1.60 -0.42
N PRO A 68 -15.13 1.73 0.91
CA PRO A 68 -13.91 1.37 1.63
C PRO A 68 -13.65 -0.15 1.75
N LYS A 69 -14.61 -0.99 1.34
CA LYS A 69 -14.53 -2.46 1.48
C LYS A 69 -14.02 -3.16 0.23
N TYR A 70 -14.11 -2.52 -0.93
CA TYR A 70 -13.72 -3.12 -2.20
C TYR A 70 -13.32 -2.01 -3.19
N LEU A 71 -12.43 -2.34 -4.11
CA LEU A 71 -12.02 -1.46 -5.19
C LEU A 71 -12.14 -2.23 -6.50
N LEU A 72 -12.96 -1.73 -7.43
CA LEU A 72 -13.04 -2.27 -8.78
C LEU A 72 -11.92 -1.67 -9.62
N VAL A 73 -11.04 -2.53 -10.15
CA VAL A 73 -9.87 -2.13 -10.92
C VAL A 73 -9.98 -2.68 -12.34
N ASN A 74 -9.75 -1.83 -13.33
CA ASN A 74 -9.61 -2.27 -14.71
C ASN A 74 -8.15 -2.66 -14.97
N LEU A 75 -7.93 -3.89 -15.45
CA LEU A 75 -6.57 -4.36 -15.77
C LEU A 75 -5.93 -3.58 -16.92
N ALA A 76 -6.73 -3.04 -17.84
CA ALA A 76 -6.20 -2.20 -18.92
C ALA A 76 -5.59 -0.88 -18.39
N ASP A 77 -6.25 -0.25 -17.41
CA ASP A 77 -5.77 0.96 -16.76
C ASP A 77 -4.46 0.70 -16.00
N LEU A 78 -4.30 -0.50 -15.43
CA LEU A 78 -3.08 -0.90 -14.74
C LEU A 78 -1.90 -1.09 -15.70
N ASP A 79 -2.14 -1.68 -16.87
CA ASP A 79 -1.13 -1.86 -17.92
C ASP A 79 -0.75 -0.54 -18.60
N GLU A 80 -1.71 0.39 -18.73
CA GLU A 80 -1.47 1.76 -19.20
C GLU A 80 -0.57 2.55 -18.24
N TYR A 81 -0.75 2.35 -16.92
CA TYR A 81 0.07 3.01 -15.91
C TYR A 81 1.51 2.47 -15.88
N GLU A 82 1.67 1.15 -15.79
CA GLU A 82 2.98 0.51 -15.79
C GLU A 82 2.91 -0.82 -16.54
N ASN A 83 3.56 -0.85 -17.69
CA ASN A 83 3.53 -2.00 -18.60
C ASN A 83 3.96 -3.29 -17.88
N GLY A 84 3.15 -4.34 -17.99
CA GLY A 84 3.42 -5.64 -17.40
C GLY A 84 2.90 -5.84 -15.97
N PHE A 85 2.31 -4.82 -15.33
CA PHE A 85 1.68 -5.00 -14.02
C PHE A 85 0.44 -5.89 -14.08
N ALA A 86 -0.38 -5.74 -15.14
CA ALA A 86 -1.52 -6.61 -15.38
C ALA A 86 -1.10 -8.08 -15.59
N ASP A 87 -0.01 -8.28 -16.35
CA ASP A 87 0.57 -9.60 -16.58
C ASP A 87 1.15 -10.22 -15.29
N LEU A 88 1.78 -9.42 -14.45
CA LEU A 88 2.32 -9.83 -13.15
C LEU A 88 1.22 -10.32 -12.20
N LEU A 89 0.09 -9.60 -12.12
CA LEU A 89 -1.10 -10.04 -11.37
C LEU A 89 -1.74 -11.29 -11.98
N GLY A 90 -1.75 -11.39 -13.31
CA GLY A 90 -2.28 -12.56 -14.01
C GLY A 90 -1.44 -13.83 -13.80
N LYS A 91 -0.11 -13.72 -13.79
CA LYS A 91 0.81 -14.85 -13.65
C LYS A 91 0.96 -15.32 -12.20
N ASN A 92 1.00 -14.40 -11.24
CA ASN A 92 1.25 -14.72 -9.84
C ASN A 92 0.25 -13.99 -8.91
N PRO A 93 -1.07 -14.28 -9.02
CA PRO A 93 -2.08 -13.57 -8.24
C PRO A 93 -1.91 -13.77 -6.74
N ALA A 94 -1.48 -14.95 -6.29
CA ALA A 94 -1.29 -15.24 -4.87
C ALA A 94 -0.19 -14.40 -4.21
N ASP A 95 0.80 -13.93 -4.98
CA ASP A 95 1.92 -13.14 -4.47
C ASP A 95 1.65 -11.64 -4.51
N TYR A 96 0.97 -11.16 -5.56
CA TYR A 96 0.85 -9.73 -5.83
C TYR A 96 -0.53 -9.14 -5.52
N LEU A 97 -1.60 -9.95 -5.53
CA LEU A 97 -2.91 -9.47 -5.12
C LEU A 97 -2.93 -9.01 -3.65
N PRO A 98 -2.33 -9.75 -2.69
CA PRO A 98 -2.25 -9.27 -1.30
C PRO A 98 -1.47 -7.96 -1.15
N LEU A 99 -0.46 -7.73 -1.99
CA LEU A 99 0.28 -6.45 -2.01
C LEU A 99 -0.61 -5.31 -2.50
N PHE A 100 -1.44 -5.56 -3.52
CA PHE A 100 -2.40 -4.58 -4.01
C PHE A 100 -3.47 -4.24 -2.95
N GLU A 101 -3.99 -5.26 -2.25
CA GLU A 101 -4.93 -5.07 -1.13
C GLU A 101 -4.32 -4.27 0.02
N THR A 102 -3.07 -4.56 0.37
CA THR A 102 -2.31 -3.81 1.39
C THR A 102 -2.13 -2.36 0.96
N ALA A 103 -1.76 -2.12 -0.31
CA ALA A 103 -1.65 -0.77 -0.85
C ALA A 103 -2.99 0.00 -0.75
N ALA A 104 -4.11 -0.63 -1.11
CA ALA A 104 -5.43 -0.01 -1.00
C ALA A 104 -5.79 0.33 0.45
N ALA A 105 -5.53 -0.57 1.40
CA ALA A 105 -5.80 -0.34 2.82
C ALA A 105 -4.96 0.84 3.37
N GLU A 106 -3.67 0.90 3.03
CA GLU A 106 -2.78 1.99 3.45
C GLU A 106 -3.16 3.33 2.79
N VAL A 107 -3.54 3.32 1.52
CA VAL A 107 -4.00 4.53 0.83
C VAL A 107 -5.28 5.04 1.48
N LEU A 108 -6.27 4.17 1.73
CA LEU A 108 -7.51 4.53 2.42
C LEU A 108 -7.25 5.11 3.81
N ALA A 109 -6.36 4.49 4.60
CA ALA A 109 -5.96 5.00 5.91
C ALA A 109 -5.33 6.40 5.80
N SER A 110 -4.45 6.60 4.82
CA SER A 110 -3.79 7.89 4.57
C SER A 110 -4.76 8.98 4.08
N LEU A 111 -5.81 8.60 3.33
CA LEU A 111 -6.84 9.54 2.89
C LEU A 111 -7.71 9.98 4.08
N ARG A 112 -8.09 9.05 4.96
CA ARG A 112 -8.90 9.34 6.14
C ARG A 112 -8.15 10.19 7.17
N SER A 113 -6.86 9.94 7.39
CA SER A 113 -6.07 10.74 8.33
C SER A 113 -5.86 12.18 7.85
N ARG A 114 -5.77 12.40 6.53
CA ARG A 114 -5.71 13.75 5.96
C ARG A 114 -7.03 14.49 6.09
N VAL A 115 -8.16 13.81 5.92
CA VAL A 115 -9.50 14.42 6.07
C VAL A 115 -9.79 14.81 7.53
N ALA A 116 -9.34 14.02 8.51
CA ALA A 116 -9.54 14.32 9.93
C ALA A 116 -8.76 15.56 10.43
N GLY A 117 -7.79 16.06 9.66
CA GLY A 117 -7.03 17.28 9.98
C GLY A 117 -7.56 18.56 9.34
N GLU A 118 -8.59 18.50 8.49
CA GLU A 118 -9.14 19.67 7.79
C GLU A 118 -10.30 20.33 8.57
N THR A 119 -10.82 19.68 9.60
CA THR A 119 -11.68 20.29 10.62
C THR A 119 -10.79 20.87 11.72
N GLY A 120 -10.36 22.12 11.56
CA GLY A 120 -9.52 22.85 12.51
C GLY A 120 -10.22 23.16 13.83
N GLU A 121 -10.57 22.14 14.60
CA GLU A 121 -10.99 22.26 16.00
C GLU A 121 -9.84 21.79 16.89
N MET A 122 -9.00 22.74 17.32
CA MET A 122 -8.22 22.56 18.55
C MET A 122 -9.20 22.68 19.72
N GLU A 123 -9.51 21.57 20.39
CA GLU A 123 -10.01 21.66 21.76
C GLU A 123 -8.84 22.06 22.67
N GLU A 124 -8.88 23.29 23.17
CA GLU A 124 -7.98 23.73 24.26
C GLU A 124 -8.49 23.19 25.62
N PRO A 125 -7.57 22.82 26.53
CA PRO A 125 -7.90 22.37 27.89
C PRO A 125 -8.36 23.49 28.84
#